data_AF-A0A4R7KAW9-F1
#
_entry.id   AF-A0A4R7KAW9-F1
#
_cell.length_a   1.000
_cell.length_b   1.000
_cell.length_c   1.000
_cell.angle_alpha   90.00
_cell.angle_beta   90.00
_cell.angle_gamma   90.00
#
_symmetry.space_group_name_H-M   'P 1'
#
loop_
_entity.id
_entity.type
_entity.pdbx_description
1 polymer ?
#
loop_
_entity_poly.entity_id
_entity_poly.type
_entity_poly.pdbx_seq_one_letter_code
_entity_poly.pdbx_strand_id
1 'polypeptide(L)'
;MALEVVKDILEIEKEGEEIVRKAQSLAAEIEKSAREEADSIIEGAKKEAEEHLSSVISKYEAEALEAAKKLKSEEEEAIGKLKNIPSELMEKAVNMVIERIVNGHGDS
;
A
#
# COMPACT_ATOMS: atom_id res chain seq x y z
N MET A 1 -74.55 -11.22 -24.09
CA MET A 1 -74.56 -10.08 -23.16
C MET A 1 -74.07 -10.46 -21.76
N ALA A 2 -74.89 -10.90 -20.79
CA ALA A 2 -74.38 -11.11 -19.41
C ALA A 2 -73.26 -12.17 -19.28
N LEU A 3 -73.35 -13.25 -20.06
CA LEU A 3 -72.35 -14.32 -20.10
C LEU A 3 -71.03 -13.92 -20.79
N GLU A 4 -71.08 -13.00 -21.76
CA GLU A 4 -69.88 -12.48 -22.43
C GLU A 4 -69.12 -11.54 -21.50
N VAL A 5 -69.83 -10.64 -20.81
CA VAL A 5 -69.23 -9.72 -19.84
C VAL A 5 -68.51 -10.48 -18.72
N VAL A 6 -69.07 -11.59 -18.23
CA VAL A 6 -68.39 -12.44 -17.23
C VAL A 6 -67.13 -13.11 -17.79
N LYS A 7 -67.14 -13.47 -19.08
CA LYS A 7 -65.99 -14.07 -19.75
C LYS A 7 -64.86 -13.06 -19.93
N ASP A 8 -65.20 -11.84 -20.33
CA ASP A 8 -64.26 -10.74 -20.49
C ASP A 8 -63.62 -10.36 -19.14
N ILE A 9 -64.40 -10.34 -18.06
CA ILE A 9 -63.89 -10.08 -16.70
C ILE A 9 -62.88 -11.16 -16.29
N LEU A 10 -63.17 -12.44 -16.54
CA LEU A 10 -62.26 -13.53 -16.23
C LEU A 10 -60.97 -13.48 -17.05
N GLU A 11 -61.02 -13.06 -18.31
CA GLU A 11 -59.82 -12.83 -19.13
C GLU A 11 -58.98 -11.68 -18.58
N ILE A 12 -59.60 -10.56 -18.22
CA ILE A 12 -58.92 -9.40 -17.63
C ILE A 12 -58.28 -9.77 -16.28
N GLU A 13 -58.96 -10.53 -15.42
CA GLU A 13 -58.38 -11.00 -14.16
C GLU A 13 -57.14 -11.86 -14.39
N LYS A 14 -57.19 -12.75 -15.38
CA LYS A 14 -56.08 -13.65 -15.72
C LYS A 14 -54.88 -12.90 -16.29
N GLU A 15 -55.13 -11.91 -17.14
CA GLU A 15 -54.08 -11.00 -17.63
C GLU A 15 -53.48 -10.17 -16.49
N GLY A 16 -54.33 -9.68 -15.57
CA GLY A 16 -53.89 -8.97 -14.37
C GLY A 16 -52.98 -9.81 -13.48
N GLU A 17 -53.36 -11.06 -13.22
CA GLU A 17 -52.52 -12.01 -12.46
C GLU A 17 -51.18 -12.28 -13.16
N GLU A 18 -51.17 -12.43 -14.50
CA GLU A 18 -49.94 -12.60 -15.26
C GLU A 18 -49.03 -11.37 -15.15
N ILE A 19 -49.58 -10.17 -15.23
CA ILE A 19 -48.82 -8.91 -15.11
C ILE A 19 -48.18 -8.84 -13.71
N VAL A 20 -48.94 -9.14 -12.65
CA VAL A 20 -48.43 -9.15 -11.28
C VAL A 20 -47.31 -10.19 -11.12
N ARG A 21 -47.49 -11.41 -11.65
CA ARG A 21 -46.46 -12.44 -11.61
C ARG A 21 -45.18 -12.01 -12.33
N LYS A 22 -45.31 -11.47 -13.54
CA LYS A 22 -44.17 -10.98 -14.34
C LYS A 22 -43.45 -9.85 -13.60
N ALA A 23 -44.19 -8.91 -13.01
CA ALA A 23 -43.60 -7.82 -12.22
C ALA A 23 -42.84 -8.35 -10.99
N GLN A 24 -43.38 -9.34 -10.28
CA GLN A 24 -42.71 -9.96 -9.14
C GLN A 24 -41.43 -10.70 -9.55
N SER A 25 -41.46 -11.46 -10.64
CA SER A 25 -40.27 -12.14 -11.17
C SER A 25 -39.19 -11.15 -11.60
N LEU A 26 -39.57 -10.09 -12.32
CA LEU A 26 -38.63 -9.04 -12.73
C LEU A 26 -38.03 -8.31 -11.53
N ALA A 27 -38.82 -8.01 -10.50
CA ALA A 27 -38.31 -7.39 -9.28
C ALA A 27 -37.26 -8.27 -8.59
N ALA A 28 -37.53 -9.58 -8.48
CA ALA A 28 -36.58 -10.52 -7.90
C ALA A 28 -35.29 -10.65 -8.74
N GLU A 29 -35.40 -10.63 -10.06
CA GLU A 29 -34.25 -10.67 -10.97
C GLU A 29 -33.40 -9.40 -10.85
N ILE A 30 -34.02 -8.22 -10.80
CA ILE A 30 -33.34 -6.94 -10.58
C ILE A 30 -32.61 -6.94 -9.23
N GLU A 31 -33.25 -7.40 -8.15
CA GLU A 31 -32.61 -7.46 -6.84
C GLU A 31 -31.41 -8.40 -6.86
N LYS A 32 -31.54 -9.55 -7.52
CA LYS A 32 -30.46 -10.53 -7.65
C LYS A 32 -29.28 -9.94 -8.43
N SER A 33 -29.52 -9.36 -9.60
CA SER A 33 -28.47 -8.74 -10.42
C SER A 33 -27.79 -7.59 -9.69
N ALA A 34 -28.54 -6.74 -8.98
CA ALA A 34 -27.97 -5.66 -8.19
C ALA A 34 -27.06 -6.17 -7.06
N ARG A 35 -27.42 -7.29 -6.42
CA ARG A 35 -26.57 -7.95 -5.41
C ARG A 35 -25.29 -8.51 -6.02
N GLU A 36 -25.39 -9.20 -7.16
CA GLU A 36 -24.22 -9.75 -7.86
C GLU A 36 -23.27 -8.64 -8.33
N GLU A 37 -23.80 -7.54 -8.86
CA GLU A 37 -23.00 -6.36 -9.23
C GLU A 37 -22.33 -5.72 -8.01
N ALA A 38 -23.06 -5.57 -6.89
CA ALA A 38 -22.50 -5.04 -5.65
C ALA A 38 -21.35 -5.91 -5.12
N ASP A 39 -21.53 -7.23 -5.11
CA ASP A 39 -20.48 -8.17 -4.69
C ASP A 39 -19.26 -8.07 -5.61
N SER A 40 -19.47 -7.98 -6.92
CA SER A 40 -18.39 -7.80 -7.90
C SER A 40 -17.62 -6.49 -7.69
N ILE A 41 -18.32 -5.39 -7.40
CA ILE A 41 -17.70 -4.09 -7.09
C ILE A 41 -16.86 -4.18 -5.81
N ILE A 42 -17.40 -4.80 -4.76
CA ILE A 42 -16.68 -4.97 -3.49
C ILE A 42 -15.42 -5.82 -3.68
N GLU A 43 -15.51 -6.90 -4.43
CA GLU A 43 -14.38 -7.79 -4.69
C GLU A 43 -13.32 -7.11 -5.57
N GLY A 44 -13.74 -6.35 -6.58
CA GLY A 44 -12.86 -5.50 -7.38
C GLY A 44 -12.12 -4.48 -6.52
N ALA A 45 -12.84 -3.75 -5.67
CA ALA A 45 -12.25 -2.75 -4.78
C ALA A 45 -11.25 -3.36 -3.77
N LYS A 46 -11.52 -4.56 -3.25
CA LYS A 46 -10.58 -5.29 -2.39
C LYS A 46 -9.29 -5.62 -3.13
N LYS A 47 -9.40 -6.14 -4.36
CA LYS A 47 -8.24 -6.49 -5.17
C LYS A 47 -7.40 -5.26 -5.53
N GLU A 48 -8.04 -4.17 -5.93
CA GLU A 48 -7.35 -2.90 -6.20
C GLU A 48 -6.63 -2.37 -4.94
N ALA A 49 -7.27 -2.48 -3.77
CA ALA A 49 -6.67 -2.06 -2.51
C ALA A 49 -5.44 -2.92 -2.16
N GLU A 50 -5.50 -4.24 -2.36
CA GLU A 50 -4.36 -5.15 -2.13
C GLU A 50 -3.20 -4.88 -3.09
N GLU A 51 -3.50 -4.68 -4.38
CA GLU A 51 -2.50 -4.32 -5.39
C GLU A 51 -1.84 -2.97 -5.07
N HIS A 52 -2.63 -1.99 -4.66
CA HIS A 52 -2.12 -0.68 -4.24
C HIS A 52 -1.26 -0.79 -2.98
N LEU A 53 -1.69 -1.55 -1.97
CA LEU A 53 -0.90 -1.78 -0.75
C LEU A 53 0.45 -2.43 -1.09
N SER A 54 0.44 -3.48 -1.90
CA SER A 54 1.66 -4.20 -2.32
C SER A 54 2.62 -3.28 -3.07
N SER A 55 2.09 -2.46 -3.99
CA SER A 55 2.87 -1.48 -4.77
C SER A 55 3.50 -0.42 -3.87
N VAL A 56 2.73 0.12 -2.92
CA VAL A 56 3.21 1.12 -1.96
C VAL A 56 4.32 0.55 -1.08
N ILE A 57 4.12 -0.65 -0.51
CA ILE A 57 5.14 -1.30 0.32
C ILE A 57 6.42 -1.52 -0.48
N SER A 58 6.32 -2.10 -1.69
CA SER A 58 7.48 -2.36 -2.55
C SER A 58 8.25 -1.08 -2.90
N LYS A 59 7.53 0.02 -3.12
CA LYS A 59 8.14 1.33 -3.39
C LYS A 59 8.92 1.84 -2.18
N TYR A 60 8.32 1.82 -0.99
CA TYR A 60 8.99 2.26 0.23
C TYR A 60 10.18 1.37 0.61
N GLU A 61 10.09 0.06 0.37
CA GLU A 61 11.22 -0.86 0.56
C GLU A 61 12.38 -0.53 -0.38
N ALA A 62 12.10 -0.25 -1.65
CA ALA A 62 13.11 0.15 -2.62
C ALA A 62 13.77 1.49 -2.25
N GLU A 63 12.97 2.48 -1.84
CA GLU A 63 13.47 3.78 -1.37
C GLU A 63 14.33 3.64 -0.10
N ALA A 64 13.90 2.81 0.85
CA ALA A 64 14.65 2.54 2.06
C ALA A 64 15.99 1.84 1.77
N LEU A 65 16.00 0.87 0.85
CA LEU A 65 17.22 0.19 0.41
C LEU A 65 18.21 1.14 -0.27
N GLU A 66 17.73 2.03 -1.14
CA GLU A 66 18.59 3.04 -1.77
C GLU A 66 19.13 4.04 -0.75
N ALA A 67 18.29 4.50 0.18
CA ALA A 67 18.74 5.37 1.27
C ALA A 67 19.81 4.68 2.15
N ALA A 68 19.62 3.40 2.48
CA ALA A 68 20.57 2.62 3.26
C ALA A 68 21.91 2.42 2.52
N LYS A 69 21.86 2.13 1.21
CA LYS A 69 23.08 2.02 0.38
C LYS A 69 23.84 3.33 0.34
N LYS A 70 23.13 4.44 0.14
CA LYS A 70 23.73 5.77 0.12
C LYS A 70 24.41 6.09 1.45
N LEU A 71 23.73 5.86 2.56
CA LEU A 71 24.27 6.08 3.90
C LEU A 71 25.51 5.22 4.14
N LYS A 72 25.47 3.94 3.77
CA LYS A 72 26.62 3.05 3.87
C LYS A 72 27.81 3.55 3.04
N SER A 73 27.57 4.01 1.81
CA SER A 73 28.63 4.57 0.96
C SER A 73 29.26 5.83 1.56
N GLU A 74 28.44 6.72 2.15
CA GLU A 74 28.92 7.92 2.83
C GLU A 74 29.76 7.57 4.07
N GLU A 75 29.33 6.57 4.85
CA GLU A 75 30.09 6.08 6.01
C GLU A 75 31.40 5.41 5.60
N GLU A 76 31.41 4.60 4.54
CA GLU A 76 32.64 4.00 4.01
C GLU A 76 33.64 5.06 3.56
N GLU A 77 33.18 6.13 2.91
CA GLU A 77 34.01 7.28 2.54
C GLU A 77 34.57 8.00 3.78
N ALA A 78 33.74 8.23 4.80
CA ALA A 78 34.15 8.84 6.06
C ALA A 78 35.21 7.98 6.79
N ILE A 79 35.01 6.67 6.86
CA ILE A 79 35.98 5.72 7.41
C ILE A 79 37.28 5.75 6.60
N GLY A 80 37.19 5.83 5.27
CA GLY A 80 38.35 5.97 4.39
C GLY A 80 39.17 7.21 4.71
N LYS A 81 38.51 8.36 4.92
CA LYS A 81 39.15 9.61 5.33
C LYS A 81 39.84 9.50 6.69
N LEU A 82 39.21 8.82 7.65
CA LEU A 82 39.81 8.57 8.97
C LEU A 82 41.00 7.61 8.93
N LYS A 83 40.97 6.61 8.05
CA LYS A 83 42.10 5.67 7.88
C LYS A 83 43.28 6.30 7.15
N ASN A 84 43.01 7.21 6.22
CA ASN A 84 44.03 7.93 5.45
C ASN A 84 44.47 9.24 6.12
N ILE A 85 44.49 9.30 7.46
CA ILE A 85 45.11 10.43 8.15
C ILE A 85 46.61 10.46 7.78
N PRO A 86 47.14 11.60 7.32
CA PRO A 86 48.56 11.75 7.00
C PRO A 86 49.46 11.33 8.15
N SER A 87 50.50 10.55 7.86
CA SER A 87 51.48 10.09 8.84
C SER A 87 52.14 11.24 9.60
N GLU A 88 52.34 12.38 8.93
CA GLU A 88 52.89 13.62 9.52
C GLU A 88 52.01 14.17 10.66
N LEU A 89 50.68 14.09 10.52
CA LEU A 89 49.75 14.51 11.59
C LEU A 89 49.77 13.52 12.75
N MET A 90 49.90 12.23 12.45
CA MET A 90 50.03 11.19 13.48
C MET A 90 51.33 11.35 14.27
N GLU A 91 52.47 11.55 13.60
CA GLU A 91 53.76 11.79 14.24
C GLU A 91 53.75 13.06 15.08
N LYS A 92 53.15 14.15 14.58
CA LYS A 92 52.99 15.39 15.34
C LYS A 92 52.13 15.18 16.59
N ALA A 93 51.05 14.42 16.50
CA ALA A 93 50.21 14.09 17.65
C ALA A 93 50.95 13.23 18.68
N VAL A 94 51.73 12.24 18.24
CA VAL A 94 52.59 11.41 19.10
C VAL A 94 53.64 12.26 19.80
N ASN A 95 54.35 13.13 19.09
CA ASN A 95 55.34 14.03 19.66
C ASN A 95 54.74 14.97 20.71
N MET A 96 53.53 15.50 20.47
CA MET A 96 52.83 16.34 21.44
C MET A 96 52.50 15.58 22.74
N VAL A 97 52.14 14.30 22.63
CA VAL A 97 51.91 13.44 23.82
C VAL A 97 53.23 13.15 24.54
N ILE A 98 54.29 12.83 23.81
CA ILE A 98 55.63 12.60 24.38
C ILE A 98 56.13 13.84 25.10
N GLU A 99 56.07 15.02 24.49
CA GLU A 99 56.45 16.28 25.13
C GLU A 99 55.66 16.53 26.41
N ARG A 100 54.36 16.23 26.43
CA ARG A 100 53.53 16.41 27.63
C ARG A 100 53.87 15.43 28.75
N ILE A 101 54.27 14.19 28.42
CA ILE A 101 54.71 13.19 29.40
C ILE A 101 56.11 13.50 29.92
N VAL A 102 57.04 13.83 29.02
CA VAL A 102 58.45 14.10 29.32
C VAL A 102 58.59 15.41 30.10
N ASN A 103 57.92 16.50 29.67
CA ASN A 103 57.93 17.77 30.39
C ASN A 103 57.04 17.73 31.66
N GLY A 104 56.11 16.78 31.78
CA GLY A 104 55.33 16.55 32.99
C GLY A 104 56.07 15.76 34.08
N HIS A 105 57.14 15.05 33.72
CA HIS A 105 58.03 14.33 34.64
C HIS A 105 59.46 14.91 34.68
N GLY A 106 59.67 16.05 34.04
CA GLY A 106 60.95 16.75 33.99
C GLY A 106 60.79 18.17 34.53
N ASP A 107 60.90 18.33 35.84
CA ASP A 107 61.42 19.57 36.41
C ASP A 107 62.87 19.34 36.84
N SER A 108 63.75 20.13 36.24
CA SER A 108 65.20 20.30 36.46
C SER A 108 66.18 19.37 35.74
#